data_AF-S8DMY5-F1
#
_entry.id   AF-S8DMY5-F1
#
_cell.length_a   1.000
_cell.length_b   1.000
_cell.length_c   1.000
_cell.angle_alpha   90.00
_cell.angle_beta   90.00
_cell.angle_gamma   90.00
#
_symmetry.space_group_name_H-M   'P 1'
#
loop_
_entity.id
_entity.type
_entity.pdbx_description
1 polymer ?
#
loop_
_entity_poly.entity_id
_entity_poly.type
_entity_poly.pdbx_seq_one_letter_code
_entity_poly.pdbx_strand_id
1 'polypeptide(L)'
;MDDLIWDEQLPVHLLRERDPSGKLFIAHIQPKFSWACILKLYTLGIWSHYKHDAAGSLLAFLGLAWVWYRRRSAAADTECTAQMMRTVLAKLREQARDHARDPTTGSPYLLPARLRDELLQHELALGERRRIWSMVERVVGANANVRTSLEETVEGEEALVWTWLGSL
;
A
#
# COMPACT_ATOMS: atom_id res chain seq x y z
N MET A 1 -13.15 28.21 83.50
CA MET A 1 -13.96 27.40 82.56
C MET A 1 -13.08 27.08 81.36
N ASP A 2 -12.15 26.17 81.63
CA ASP A 2 -11.73 25.04 80.81
C ASP A 2 -11.31 25.31 79.35
N ASP A 3 -10.14 25.94 79.20
CA ASP A 3 -9.30 25.78 78.02
C ASP A 3 -8.67 24.38 78.00
N LEU A 4 -9.48 23.37 77.64
CA LEU A 4 -9.01 22.06 77.21
C LEU A 4 -8.45 22.18 75.80
N ILE A 5 -7.24 22.72 75.69
CA ILE A 5 -6.40 22.59 74.49
C ILE A 5 -5.92 21.14 74.49
N TRP A 6 -6.67 20.27 73.83
CA TRP A 6 -6.14 18.99 73.38
C TRP A 6 -5.03 19.30 72.38
N ASP A 7 -3.77 19.24 72.82
CA ASP A 7 -2.64 19.04 71.91
C ASP A 7 -2.72 17.60 71.41
N GLU A 8 -3.73 17.34 70.58
CA GLU A 8 -3.89 16.08 69.87
C GLU A 8 -2.82 16.09 68.78
N GLN A 9 -1.63 15.60 69.14
CA GLN A 9 -0.51 15.40 68.23
C GLN A 9 -1.05 14.67 67.00
N LEU A 10 -1.25 15.41 65.90
CA LEU A 10 -1.70 14.82 64.66
C LEU A 10 -0.69 13.74 64.27
N PRO A 11 -1.16 12.55 63.90
CA PRO A 11 -0.24 11.47 63.61
C PRO A 11 0.64 11.84 62.41
N VAL A 12 1.93 11.50 62.49
CA VAL A 12 3.04 11.94 61.60
C VAL A 12 2.75 11.76 60.10
N HIS A 13 1.75 10.96 59.74
CA HIS A 13 1.35 10.65 58.37
C HIS A 13 0.39 11.68 57.72
N LEU A 14 0.00 12.75 58.41
CA LEU A 14 -0.88 13.79 57.88
C LEU A 14 -0.14 15.13 57.72
N LEU A 15 -0.27 15.73 56.54
CA LEU A 15 0.17 17.09 56.24
C LEU A 15 -1.01 18.04 56.44
N ARG A 16 -0.74 19.15 57.13
CA ARG A 16 -1.71 20.21 57.40
C ARG A 16 -1.17 21.52 56.87
N GLU A 17 -1.91 22.14 55.95
CA GLU A 17 -1.59 23.46 55.44
C GLU A 17 -2.82 24.36 55.57
N ARG A 18 -2.60 25.61 56.01
CA ARG A 18 -3.66 26.62 56.16
C ARG A 18 -3.38 27.74 55.19
N ASP A 19 -4.32 27.97 54.28
CA ASP A 19 -4.24 29.06 53.33
C ASP A 19 -4.50 30.41 54.05
N PRO A 20 -3.93 31.55 53.60
CA PRO A 20 -4.24 32.89 54.12
C PRO A 20 -5.74 33.25 54.20
N SER A 21 -6.60 32.57 53.45
CA SER A 21 -8.07 32.69 53.55
C SER A 21 -8.69 31.95 54.76
N GLY A 22 -7.87 31.30 55.57
CA GLY A 22 -8.27 30.56 56.78
C GLY A 22 -8.74 29.12 56.52
N LYS A 23 -8.81 28.67 55.25
CA LYS A 23 -9.20 27.30 54.89
C LYS A 23 -8.12 26.30 55.26
N LEU A 24 -8.54 25.17 55.83
CA LEU A 24 -7.66 24.11 56.29
C LEU A 24 -7.65 22.94 55.31
N PHE A 25 -6.47 22.60 54.82
CA PHE A 25 -6.24 21.43 53.97
C PHE A 25 -5.49 20.37 54.77
N ILE A 26 -6.03 19.14 54.73
CA ILE A 26 -5.44 17.96 55.37
C ILE A 26 -5.20 16.92 54.28
N ALA A 27 -3.96 16.47 54.13
CA ALA A 27 -3.57 15.45 53.16
C ALA A 27 -2.78 14.32 53.84
N HIS A 28 -2.88 13.11 53.32
CA HIS A 28 -2.13 11.96 53.84
C HIS A 28 -0.81 11.79 53.07
N ILE A 29 0.31 11.61 53.77
CA ILE A 29 1.67 11.52 53.18
C ILE A 29 1.81 10.31 52.26
N GLN A 30 1.18 9.18 52.63
CA GLN A 30 1.17 7.95 51.83
C GLN A 30 -0.24 7.59 51.36
N PRO A 31 -0.71 8.15 50.24
CA PRO A 31 -2.02 7.79 49.71
C PRO A 31 -2.07 6.28 49.36
N LYS A 32 -2.98 5.54 49.99
CA LYS A 32 -3.26 4.14 49.64
C LYS A 32 -4.04 4.12 48.33
N PHE A 33 -3.32 4.13 47.21
CA PHE A 33 -3.93 4.00 45.90
C PHE A 33 -4.27 2.54 45.59
N SER A 34 -5.43 2.32 44.97
CA SER A 34 -5.75 1.02 44.38
C SER A 34 -4.84 0.76 43.17
N TRP A 35 -4.60 -0.51 42.86
CA TRP A 35 -3.81 -0.91 41.68
C TRP A 35 -4.31 -0.27 40.38
N ALA A 36 -5.62 -0.09 40.23
CA ALA A 36 -6.21 0.60 39.07
C ALA A 36 -5.82 2.08 38.99
N CYS A 37 -5.75 2.78 40.13
CA CYS A 37 -5.34 4.17 40.20
C CYS A 37 -3.84 4.33 39.88
N ILE A 38 -3.02 3.43 40.43
CA ILE A 38 -1.58 3.37 40.16
C ILE A 38 -1.35 3.15 38.65
N LEU A 39 -1.99 2.14 38.08
CA LEU A 39 -1.86 1.83 36.65
C LEU A 39 -2.26 3.04 35.78
N LYS A 40 -3.38 3.69 36.10
CA LYS A 40 -3.88 4.86 35.36
C LYS A 40 -2.91 6.05 35.44
N LEU A 41 -2.33 6.29 36.62
CA LEU A 41 -1.39 7.39 36.79
C LEU A 41 -0.10 7.14 35.99
N TYR A 42 0.42 5.92 36.05
CA TYR A 42 1.60 5.52 35.28
C TYR A 42 1.35 5.56 33.77
N THR A 43 0.21 5.06 33.28
CA THR A 43 -0.09 5.09 31.85
C THR A 43 -0.25 6.52 31.34
N LEU A 44 -0.88 7.42 32.10
CA LEU A 44 -0.99 8.84 31.72
C LEU A 44 0.38 9.54 31.74
N GLY A 45 1.23 9.24 32.72
CA GLY A 45 2.59 9.79 32.79
C GLY A 45 3.46 9.33 31.62
N ILE A 46 3.47 8.03 31.33
CA ILE A 46 4.21 7.43 30.21
C ILE A 46 3.68 7.97 28.87
N TRP A 47 2.36 8.07 28.72
CA TRP A 47 1.73 8.61 27.51
C TRP A 47 2.15 10.06 27.27
N SER A 48 2.15 10.91 28.30
CA SER A 48 2.52 12.32 28.15
C SER A 48 3.93 12.50 27.56
N HIS A 49 4.88 11.67 28.02
CA HIS A 49 6.28 11.74 27.59
C HIS A 49 6.53 11.08 26.23
N TYR A 50 5.98 9.89 25.98
CA TYR A 50 6.33 9.07 24.80
C TYR A 50 5.34 9.15 23.63
N LYS A 51 4.23 9.90 23.74
CA LYS A 51 3.22 9.98 22.68
C LYS A 51 3.77 10.35 21.30
N HIS A 52 4.74 11.27 21.23
CA HIS A 52 5.30 11.73 19.96
C HIS A 52 6.25 10.69 19.36
N ASP A 53 7.12 10.09 20.17
CA ASP A 53 8.05 9.05 19.72
C ASP A 53 7.31 7.78 19.29
N ALA A 54 6.27 7.39 20.04
CA ALA A 54 5.42 6.27 19.70
C ALA A 54 4.63 6.52 18.41
N ALA A 55 4.06 7.72 18.23
CA ALA A 55 3.37 8.10 17.00
C ALA A 55 4.32 8.13 15.80
N GLY A 56 5.51 8.69 15.95
CA GLY A 56 6.54 8.71 14.91
C GLY A 56 6.98 7.31 14.49
N SER A 57 7.23 6.43 15.48
CA SER A 57 7.59 5.03 15.23
C SER A 57 6.48 4.27 14.53
N LEU A 58 5.22 4.46 14.95
CA LEU A 58 4.07 3.84 14.31
C LEU A 58 3.90 4.31 12.86
N LEU A 59 4.03 5.62 12.60
CA LEU A 59 3.96 6.17 11.25
C LEU A 59 5.10 5.64 10.36
N ALA A 60 6.32 5.56 10.89
CA ALA A 60 7.46 5.00 10.18
C ALA A 60 7.24 3.52 9.84
N PHE A 61 6.75 2.73 10.80
CA PHE A 61 6.42 1.31 10.59
C PHE A 61 5.33 1.13 9.52
N LEU A 62 4.24 1.89 9.62
CA LEU A 62 3.15 1.85 8.63
C LEU A 62 3.64 2.29 7.24
N GLY A 63 4.49 3.33 7.17
CA GLY A 63 5.10 3.78 5.92
C GLY A 63 5.99 2.71 5.28
N LEU A 64 6.85 2.06 6.06
CA LEU A 64 7.70 0.96 5.62
C LEU A 64 6.86 -0.24 5.16
N ALA A 65 5.84 -0.63 5.92
CA ALA A 65 4.94 -1.71 5.58
C ALA A 65 4.19 -1.43 4.26
N TRP A 66 3.74 -0.19 4.06
CA TRP A 66 3.07 0.23 2.83
C TRP A 66 4.00 0.22 1.62
N VAL A 67 5.23 0.73 1.76
CA VAL A 67 6.25 0.67 0.70
C VAL A 67 6.58 -0.78 0.37
N TRP A 68 6.78 -1.64 1.38
CA TRP A 68 7.06 -3.05 1.18
C TRP A 68 5.92 -3.77 0.44
N TYR A 69 4.67 -3.54 0.87
CA TYR A 69 3.48 -4.09 0.22
C TYR A 69 3.39 -3.64 -1.24
N ARG A 70 3.57 -2.34 -1.52
CA ARG A 70 3.56 -1.79 -2.89
C ARG A 70 4.68 -2.36 -3.76
N ARG A 71 5.88 -2.56 -3.23
CA ARG A 71 6.98 -3.14 -4.00
C ARG A 71 6.73 -4.61 -4.30
N ARG A 72 6.14 -5.36 -3.36
CA ARG A 72 5.80 -6.77 -3.56
C ARG A 72 4.71 -6.94 -4.63
N SER A 73 3.67 -6.12 -4.62
CA SER A 73 2.65 -6.15 -5.67
C SER A 73 3.25 -5.75 -7.02
N ALA A 74 4.06 -4.68 -7.07
CA ALA A 74 4.75 -4.27 -8.29
C ALA A 74 5.69 -5.37 -8.85
N ALA A 75 6.37 -6.12 -7.99
CA ALA A 75 7.25 -7.21 -8.43
C ALA A 75 6.45 -8.34 -9.10
N ALA A 76 5.31 -8.74 -8.50
CA ALA A 76 4.42 -9.73 -9.10
C ALA A 76 3.89 -9.27 -10.47
N ASP A 77 3.48 -7.99 -10.56
CA ASP A 77 3.03 -7.39 -11.82
C ASP A 77 4.12 -7.44 -12.90
N THR A 78 5.39 -7.16 -12.53
CA THR A 78 6.50 -7.16 -13.49
C THR A 78 6.82 -8.54 -14.04
N GLU A 79 6.74 -9.59 -13.23
CA GLU A 79 6.99 -10.96 -13.67
C GLU A 79 5.89 -11.45 -14.63
N CYS A 80 4.62 -11.22 -14.27
CA CYS A 80 3.48 -11.50 -15.14
C CYS A 80 3.59 -10.75 -16.48
N THR A 81 3.92 -9.45 -16.42
CA THR A 81 4.15 -8.62 -17.62
C THR A 81 5.26 -9.19 -18.49
N ALA A 82 6.39 -9.59 -17.90
CA ALA A 82 7.52 -10.15 -18.64
C ALA A 82 7.18 -11.49 -19.30
N GLN A 83 6.45 -12.37 -18.61
CA GLN A 83 5.97 -13.63 -19.17
C GLN A 83 5.01 -13.38 -20.34
N MET A 84 4.02 -12.49 -20.16
CA MET A 84 3.03 -12.19 -21.18
C MET A 84 3.67 -11.52 -22.41
N MET A 85 4.63 -10.62 -22.21
CA MET A 85 5.43 -10.01 -23.28
C MET A 85 6.14 -11.06 -24.13
N ARG A 86 6.79 -12.06 -23.50
CA ARG A 86 7.48 -13.13 -24.24
C ARG A 86 6.51 -13.90 -25.13
N THR A 87 5.33 -14.23 -24.62
CA THR A 87 4.28 -14.91 -25.40
C THR A 87 3.77 -14.03 -26.55
N VAL A 88 3.53 -12.74 -26.30
CA VAL A 88 3.09 -11.79 -27.35
C VAL A 88 4.13 -11.69 -28.47
N LEU A 89 5.41 -11.52 -28.13
CA LEU A 89 6.47 -11.40 -29.13
C LEU A 89 6.67 -12.71 -29.91
N ALA A 90 6.53 -13.86 -29.25
CA ALA A 90 6.55 -15.16 -29.92
C ALA A 90 5.42 -15.27 -30.95
N LYS A 91 4.19 -14.90 -30.56
CA LYS A 91 3.03 -14.89 -31.47
C LYS A 91 3.20 -13.92 -32.64
N LEU A 92 3.71 -12.72 -32.40
CA LEU A 92 3.98 -11.75 -33.47
C LEU A 92 4.99 -12.30 -34.49
N ARG A 93 6.05 -12.96 -33.99
CA ARG A 93 7.06 -13.58 -34.85
C ARG A 93 6.51 -14.77 -35.63
N GLU A 94 5.69 -15.61 -34.99
CA GLU A 94 5.02 -16.74 -35.62
C GLU A 94 4.07 -16.27 -36.72
N GLN A 95 3.21 -15.29 -36.43
CA GLN A 95 2.30 -14.70 -37.41
C GLN A 95 3.05 -14.13 -38.61
N ALA A 96 4.16 -13.43 -38.39
CA ALA A 96 4.96 -12.89 -39.48
C ALA A 96 5.66 -13.98 -40.30
N ARG A 97 6.07 -15.08 -39.69
CA ARG A 97 6.64 -16.25 -40.40
C ARG A 97 5.59 -16.96 -41.24
N ASP A 98 4.40 -17.15 -40.70
CA ASP A 98 3.31 -17.82 -41.40
C ASP A 98 2.84 -16.98 -42.57
N HIS A 99 2.70 -15.66 -42.39
CA HIS A 99 2.40 -14.75 -43.49
C HIS A 99 3.52 -14.71 -44.55
N ALA A 100 4.79 -14.79 -44.14
CA ALA A 100 5.91 -14.86 -45.08
C ALA A 100 5.95 -16.18 -45.89
N ARG A 101 5.43 -17.28 -45.33
CA ARG A 101 5.30 -18.56 -46.04
C ARG A 101 4.10 -18.58 -46.97
N ASP A 102 2.97 -18.04 -46.51
CA ASP A 102 1.73 -17.98 -47.27
C ASP A 102 1.02 -16.64 -47.04
N PRO A 103 1.19 -15.66 -47.95
CA PRO A 103 0.58 -14.34 -47.81
C PRO A 103 -0.94 -14.38 -48.01
N THR A 104 -1.52 -15.48 -48.46
CA THR A 104 -2.97 -15.60 -48.73
C THR A 104 -3.77 -16.12 -47.55
N THR A 105 -3.11 -16.78 -46.58
CA THR A 105 -3.78 -17.50 -45.49
C THR A 105 -4.10 -16.63 -44.27
N GLY A 106 -3.53 -15.42 -44.15
CA GLY A 106 -3.88 -14.54 -43.02
C GLY A 106 -3.25 -13.16 -43.06
N SER A 107 -3.68 -12.30 -42.12
CA SER A 107 -3.16 -10.93 -41.95
C SER A 107 -1.72 -10.94 -41.42
N PRO A 108 -0.85 -10.01 -41.85
CA PRO A 108 0.52 -9.89 -41.32
C PRO A 108 0.58 -9.31 -39.90
N TYR A 109 -0.55 -8.88 -39.36
CA TYR A 109 -0.67 -8.14 -38.12
C TYR A 109 -1.53 -8.87 -37.08
N LEU A 110 -1.33 -8.50 -35.81
CA LEU A 110 -2.15 -8.95 -34.69
C LEU A 110 -2.84 -7.77 -34.01
N LEU A 111 -4.10 -7.97 -33.63
CA LEU A 111 -4.87 -6.97 -32.88
C LEU A 111 -4.52 -7.06 -31.38
N PRO A 112 -4.01 -5.99 -30.76
CA PRO A 112 -3.68 -5.96 -29.33
C PRO A 112 -4.92 -6.20 -28.47
N ALA A 113 -6.09 -5.69 -28.88
CA ALA A 113 -7.35 -5.92 -28.18
C ALA A 113 -7.70 -7.42 -28.12
N ARG A 114 -7.58 -8.13 -29.26
CA ARG A 114 -7.81 -9.58 -29.32
C ARG A 114 -6.76 -10.36 -28.51
N LEU A 115 -5.49 -9.97 -28.58
CA LEU A 115 -4.42 -10.59 -27.79
C LEU A 115 -4.63 -10.41 -26.28
N ARG A 116 -5.06 -9.22 -25.85
CA ARG A 116 -5.43 -8.94 -24.46
C ARG A 116 -6.58 -9.84 -24.02
N ASP A 117 -7.57 -10.00 -24.87
CA ASP A 117 -8.76 -10.81 -24.58
C ASP A 117 -8.43 -12.29 -24.57
N GLU A 118 -7.46 -12.76 -25.36
CA GLU A 118 -6.99 -14.15 -25.38
C GLU A 118 -6.05 -14.48 -24.21
N LEU A 119 -5.09 -13.61 -23.90
CA LEU A 119 -4.08 -13.88 -22.88
C LEU A 119 -4.59 -13.69 -21.44
N LEU A 120 -5.54 -12.77 -21.24
CA LEU A 120 -6.09 -12.44 -19.91
C LEU A 120 -7.49 -13.05 -19.69
N GLN A 121 -7.84 -14.15 -20.35
CA GLN A 121 -9.14 -14.82 -20.16
C GLN A 121 -9.38 -15.30 -18.72
N HIS A 122 -8.29 -15.66 -18.01
CA HIS A 122 -8.36 -16.29 -16.71
C HIS A 122 -8.30 -15.28 -15.54
N GLU A 123 -8.06 -13.98 -15.82
CA GLU A 123 -7.89 -12.95 -14.80
C GLU A 123 -9.23 -12.28 -14.44
N LEU A 124 -9.74 -12.52 -13.23
CA LEU A 124 -11.08 -12.05 -12.81
C LEU A 124 -11.12 -10.56 -12.41
N ALA A 125 -9.98 -9.95 -12.09
CA ALA A 125 -9.92 -8.56 -11.64
C ALA A 125 -9.73 -7.57 -12.80
N LEU A 126 -10.80 -6.82 -13.15
CA LEU A 126 -10.79 -5.84 -14.25
C LEU A 126 -9.70 -4.76 -14.10
N GLY A 127 -9.41 -4.33 -12.88
CA GLY A 127 -8.40 -3.29 -12.60
C GLY A 127 -6.96 -3.77 -12.85
N GLU A 128 -6.66 -4.99 -12.41
CA GLU A 128 -5.35 -5.63 -12.58
C GLU A 128 -5.08 -5.94 -14.06
N ARG A 129 -6.09 -6.44 -14.76
CA ARG A 129 -6.06 -6.69 -16.20
C ARG A 129 -5.64 -5.46 -17.01
N ARG A 130 -6.25 -4.30 -16.74
CA ARG A 130 -5.91 -3.04 -17.42
C ARG A 130 -4.49 -2.59 -17.08
N ARG A 131 -4.09 -2.74 -15.82
CA ARG A 131 -2.76 -2.33 -15.34
C ARG A 131 -1.65 -3.16 -16.01
N ILE A 132 -1.76 -4.48 -15.97
CA ILE A 132 -0.78 -5.40 -16.59
C ILE A 132 -0.75 -5.17 -18.11
N TRP A 133 -1.91 -5.06 -18.76
CA TRP A 133 -1.95 -4.84 -20.21
C TRP A 133 -1.30 -3.53 -20.63
N SER A 134 -1.53 -2.42 -19.91
CA SER A 134 -0.88 -1.14 -20.23
C SER A 134 0.64 -1.18 -20.08
N MET A 135 1.15 -1.99 -19.15
CA MET A 135 2.60 -2.23 -19.04
C MET A 135 3.13 -3.03 -20.23
N VAL A 136 2.42 -4.07 -20.68
CA VAL A 136 2.79 -4.86 -21.87
C VAL A 136 2.76 -3.99 -23.12
N GLU A 137 1.69 -3.24 -23.36
CA GLU A 137 1.55 -2.35 -24.50
C GLU A 137 2.69 -1.33 -24.57
N ARG A 138 3.07 -0.73 -23.43
CA ARG A 138 4.21 0.18 -23.35
C ARG A 138 5.53 -0.49 -23.73
N VAL A 139 5.77 -1.72 -23.26
CA VAL A 139 7.04 -2.42 -23.51
C VAL A 139 7.10 -2.96 -24.94
N VAL A 140 6.00 -3.49 -25.47
CA VAL A 140 5.91 -3.97 -26.85
C VAL A 140 6.00 -2.81 -27.83
N GLY A 141 5.31 -1.70 -27.57
CA GLY A 141 5.39 -0.49 -28.41
C GLY A 141 6.78 0.18 -28.38
N ALA A 142 7.56 -0.02 -27.32
CA ALA A 142 8.96 0.42 -27.27
C ALA A 142 9.94 -0.53 -27.96
N ASN A 143 9.48 -1.71 -28.43
CA ASN A 143 10.34 -2.68 -29.10
C ASN A 143 10.58 -2.25 -30.56
N ALA A 144 11.85 -2.08 -30.94
CA ALA A 144 12.23 -1.65 -32.29
C ALA A 144 11.80 -2.62 -33.41
N ASN A 145 11.56 -3.89 -33.09
CA ASN A 145 11.11 -4.90 -34.05
C ASN A 145 9.58 -4.94 -34.21
N VAL A 146 8.84 -4.09 -33.49
CA VAL A 146 7.38 -4.05 -33.55
C VAL A 146 6.94 -2.67 -34.02
N ARG A 147 6.06 -2.63 -35.02
CA ARG A 147 5.41 -1.41 -35.48
C ARG A 147 3.96 -1.40 -35.01
N THR A 148 3.56 -0.29 -34.41
CA THR A 148 2.17 0.03 -34.11
C THR A 148 1.60 0.88 -35.25
N SER A 149 0.53 0.41 -35.89
CA SER A 149 -0.18 1.16 -36.94
C SER A 149 -1.68 1.10 -36.70
N LEU A 150 -2.43 2.01 -37.32
CA LEU A 150 -3.86 1.85 -37.51
C LEU A 150 -4.06 1.22 -38.87
N GLU A 151 -4.78 0.10 -38.93
CA GLU A 151 -5.14 -0.57 -40.18
C GLU A 151 -6.61 -0.96 -40.15
N GLU A 152 -7.23 -0.95 -41.33
CA GLU A 152 -8.59 -1.43 -41.51
C GLU A 152 -8.61 -2.96 -41.35
N THR A 153 -9.44 -3.43 -40.45
CA THR A 153 -9.62 -4.85 -40.19
C THR A 153 -10.43 -5.51 -41.31
N VAL A 154 -10.46 -6.85 -41.32
CA VAL A 154 -11.31 -7.61 -42.25
C VAL A 154 -12.80 -7.24 -42.12
N GLU A 155 -13.18 -6.70 -40.95
CA GLU A 155 -14.55 -6.26 -40.65
C GLU A 155 -14.83 -4.81 -41.10
N GLY A 156 -13.83 -4.12 -41.70
CA GLY A 156 -13.94 -2.72 -42.14
C GLY A 156 -13.77 -1.69 -41.02
N GLU A 157 -13.41 -2.12 -39.80
CA GLU A 157 -13.16 -1.22 -38.68
C GLU A 157 -11.67 -0.85 -38.62
N GLU A 158 -11.37 0.43 -38.42
CA GLU A 158 -10.00 0.88 -38.14
C GLU A 158 -9.59 0.46 -36.72
N ALA A 159 -8.59 -0.40 -36.61
CA ALA A 159 -8.08 -0.86 -35.33
C ALA A 159 -6.57 -0.64 -35.22
N LEU A 160 -6.10 -0.50 -33.98
CA LEU A 160 -4.67 -0.51 -33.70
C LEU A 160 -4.16 -1.93 -33.90
N VAL A 161 -3.10 -2.08 -34.69
CA VAL A 161 -2.49 -3.34 -35.04
C VAL A 161 -1.00 -3.33 -34.71
N TRP A 162 -0.48 -4.50 -34.36
CA TRP A 162 0.94 -4.74 -34.15
C TRP A 162 1.49 -5.64 -35.25
N THR A 163 2.56 -5.17 -35.88
CA THR A 163 3.24 -5.88 -36.97
C THR A 163 4.70 -6.09 -36.62
N TRP A 164 5.21 -7.29 -36.83
CA TRP A 164 6.63 -7.61 -36.64
C TRP A 164 7.45 -7.16 -37.85
N LEU A 165 8.49 -6.36 -37.61
CA LEU A 165 9.42 -5.85 -38.62
C LEU A 165 10.81 -6.49 -38.55
N GLY A 166 11.11 -7.26 -37.51
CA GLY A 166 12.42 -7.89 -37.34
C GLY A 166 12.66 -8.98 -38.39
N SER A 167 13.94 -9.27 -38.67
CA SER A 167 14.32 -10.38 -39.56
C SER A 167 13.79 -11.73 -39.02
N LEU A 168 13.18 -12.54 -39.89
CA LEU A 168 12.46 -13.76 -39.53
C LEU A 168 13.35 -14.99 -39.37
#